data_AF-A0A2S0SBV8-F1
#
_entry.id   AF-A0A2S0SBV8-F1
#
_cell.length_a   1.000
_cell.length_b   1.000
_cell.length_c   1.000
_cell.angle_alpha   90.00
_cell.angle_beta   90.00
_cell.angle_gamma   90.00
#
_symmetry.space_group_name_H-M   'P 1'
#
loop_
_entity.id
_entity.type
_entity.pdbx_description
1 polymer ?
#
loop_
_entity_poly.entity_id
_entity_poly.type
_entity_poly.pdbx_seq_one_letter_code
_entity_poly.pdbx_strand_id
1 'polypeptide(L)' 'MFHIHIRHSSSKRWHLKKLSYHKTSNTALIYCEGFLNKNYFLLSGFIENALQLFKLKPLYLMELADVAERFREKF' A
#
# COMPACT_ATOMS: atom_id res chain seq x y z
N MET A 1 -18.66 -4.47 -7.45
CA MET A 1 -17.34 -3.91 -7.10
C MET A 1 -17.04 -2.80 -8.09
N PHE A 2 -17.14 -1.55 -7.66
CA PHE A 2 -17.06 -0.37 -8.55
C PHE A 2 -15.67 0.24 -8.46
N HIS A 3 -14.96 0.30 -9.58
CA HIS A 3 -13.69 1.03 -9.69
C HIS A 3 -13.97 2.43 -10.25
N ILE A 4 -13.62 3.47 -9.50
CA ILE A 4 -13.78 4.87 -9.94
C ILE A 4 -12.42 5.34 -10.49
N HIS A 5 -12.37 5.66 -11.78
CA HIS A 5 -11.21 6.33 -12.39
C HIS A 5 -11.47 7.83 -12.43
N ILE A 6 -10.86 8.58 -11.51
CA ILE A 6 -10.90 10.05 -11.54
C ILE A 6 -9.97 10.53 -12.65
N ARG A 7 -10.49 10.69 -13.88
CA ARG A 7 -9.75 11.29 -15.00
C ARG A 7 -9.83 12.82 -14.90
N HIS A 8 -8.77 13.45 -14.44
CA HIS A 8 -8.57 14.89 -14.63
C HIS A 8 -8.05 15.15 -16.06
N SER A 9 -8.42 16.25 -16.69
CA SER A 9 -8.04 16.59 -18.09
C SER A 9 -6.53 16.75 -18.31
N SER A 10 -5.77 16.94 -17.23
CA SER A 10 -4.30 16.97 -17.23
C SER A 10 -3.64 15.59 -17.00
N SER A 11 -4.42 14.52 -16.83
CA SER A 11 -3.85 13.20 -16.56
C SER A 11 -3.18 12.64 -17.82
N LYS A 12 -1.84 12.51 -17.77
CA LYS A 12 -1.05 11.89 -18.84
C LYS A 12 -1.45 10.42 -19.01
N ARG A 13 -0.99 9.77 -20.09
CA ARG A 13 -1.10 8.31 -20.23
C ARG A 13 -0.30 7.66 -19.11
N TRP A 14 -0.94 7.35 -17.99
CA TRP A 14 -0.28 6.67 -16.89
C TRP A 14 0.05 5.27 -17.40
N HIS A 15 1.34 4.92 -17.45
CA HIS A 15 1.81 3.57 -17.72
C HIS A 15 1.49 2.70 -16.49
N LEU A 16 0.19 2.51 -16.23
CA LEU A 16 -0.32 1.73 -15.13
C LEU A 16 0.04 0.27 -15.39
N LYS A 17 1.04 -0.23 -14.65
CA LYS A 17 1.35 -1.64 -14.62
C LYS A 17 0.19 -2.36 -13.92
N LYS A 18 -0.47 -3.27 -14.64
CA LYS A 18 -1.53 -4.12 -14.07
C LYS A 18 -0.86 -5.25 -13.29
N LEU A 19 -0.95 -5.21 -11.96
CA LEU A 19 -0.42 -6.26 -11.10
C LEU A 19 -1.44 -7.40 -11.03
N SER A 20 -0.99 -8.63 -11.30
CA SER A 20 -1.82 -9.82 -11.13
C SER A 20 -1.84 -10.22 -9.66
N TYR A 21 -2.98 -10.02 -8.99
CA TYR A 21 -3.17 -10.30 -7.57
C TYR A 21 -2.90 -11.76 -7.19
N HIS A 22 -3.02 -12.69 -8.15
CA HIS A 22 -2.79 -14.12 -7.95
C HIS A 22 -1.33 -14.55 -8.19
N LYS A 23 -0.43 -13.62 -8.54
CA LYS A 23 1.03 -13.85 -8.66
C LYS A 23 1.80 -13.16 -7.52
N THR A 24 1.25 -13.18 -6.32
CA THR A 24 1.91 -12.67 -5.13
C THR A 24 2.99 -13.65 -4.68
N SER A 25 4.25 -13.35 -4.98
CA SER A 25 5.34 -13.91 -4.16
C SER A 25 6.37 -12.87 -3.73
N ASN A 26 6.35 -11.65 -4.28
CA ASN A 26 7.44 -10.70 -4.04
C ASN A 26 7.03 -9.22 -4.00
N THR A 27 5.76 -8.90 -3.77
CA THR A 27 5.28 -7.52 -3.65
C THR A 27 4.49 -7.36 -2.36
N ALA A 28 4.82 -6.33 -1.58
CA ALA A 28 4.06 -5.95 -0.39
C ALA A 28 3.38 -4.59 -0.61
N LEU A 29 2.07 -4.55 -0.41
CA LEU A 29 1.28 -3.33 -0.36
C LEU A 29 0.88 -3.10 1.09
N ILE A 30 1.31 -1.97 1.66
CA ILE A 30 1.00 -1.61 3.05
C ILE A 30 0.03 -0.44 3.01
N TYR A 31 -1.25 -0.74 3.21
CA TYR A 31 -2.32 0.23 3.30
C TYR A 31 -3.13 0.00 4.58
N CYS A 32 -3.61 1.08 5.19
CA CYS A 32 -4.42 1.04 6.41
C CYS A 32 -5.56 2.06 6.34
N GLU A 33 -6.75 1.66 6.79
CA GLU A 33 -7.90 2.53 7.02
C GLU A 33 -7.99 2.83 8.53
N GLY A 34 -8.31 4.07 8.89
CA GLY A 34 -8.54 4.47 10.27
C GLY A 34 -9.65 3.66 10.93
N PHE A 35 -9.49 3.34 12.22
CA PHE A 35 -10.51 2.64 13.00
C PHE A 35 -11.67 3.58 13.39
N LEU A 36 -11.37 4.80 13.84
CA LEU A 36 -12.39 5.74 14.35
C LEU A 36 -13.11 6.48 13.22
N ASN A 37 -12.43 6.72 12.10
CA ASN A 37 -12.90 7.46 10.96
C ASN A 37 -12.49 6.78 9.66
N LYS A 38 -13.48 6.12 9.05
CA LYS A 38 -13.37 5.39 7.77
C LYS A 38 -13.02 6.26 6.55
N ASN A 39 -12.93 7.58 6.71
CA ASN A 39 -12.47 8.47 5.65
C ASN A 39 -10.96 8.72 5.67
N TYR A 40 -10.24 8.16 6.65
CA TYR A 40 -8.80 8.32 6.79
C TYR A 40 -8.08 7.09 6.26
N PHE A 41 -7.17 7.30 5.33
CA PHE A 41 -6.40 6.25 4.69
C PHE A 41 -4.91 6.58 4.74
N LEU A 42 -4.10 5.57 5.07
CA LEU A 42 -2.65 5.63 5.03
C LEU A 42 -2.12 4.65 3.98
N LEU A 43 -1.31 5.16 3.05
CA LEU A 43 -0.48 4.36 2.17
C LEU A 43 0.97 4.51 2.61
N SER A 44 1.50 3.51 3.34
CA SER A 44 2.87 3.56 3.86
C SER A 44 3.91 3.19 2.79
N GLY A 45 3.56 2.35 1.82
CA GLY A 45 4.48 1.99 0.76
C GLY A 45 3.98 0.93 -0.20
N PHE A 46 4.61 0.92 -1.36
CA PHE A 46 4.50 -0.14 -2.36
C PHE A 46 5.89 -0.72 -2.59
N ILE A 47 6.10 -1.95 -2.16
CA ILE A 47 7.41 -2.58 -2.14
C ILE A 47 7.44 -3.68 -3.18
N GLU A 48 8.26 -3.48 -4.21
CA GLU A 48 8.68 -4.56 -5.11
C GLU A 48 9.85 -5.31 -4.47
N ASN A 49 9.94 -6.62 -4.72
CA ASN A 49 10.94 -7.52 -4.14
C ASN A 49 10.92 -7.66 -2.60
N ALA A 50 9.73 -7.70 -2.01
CA ALA A 50 9.52 -7.71 -0.56
C ALA A 50 10.29 -8.84 0.18
N LEU A 51 10.45 -10.01 -0.44
CA LEU A 51 11.20 -11.13 0.17
C LEU A 51 12.70 -10.80 0.28
N GLN A 52 13.27 -10.19 -0.76
CA GLN A 52 14.67 -9.76 -0.73
C GLN A 52 14.87 -8.62 0.27
N LEU A 53 13.90 -7.70 0.35
CA LEU A 53 13.92 -6.63 1.33
C LEU A 53 13.87 -7.17 2.77
N PHE A 54 13.05 -8.18 3.03
CA PHE A 54 13.03 -8.84 4.33
C PHE A 54 14.39 -9.47 4.68
N LYS A 55 15.06 -10.11 3.72
CA LYS A 55 16.40 -10.68 3.94
C LYS A 55 17.46 -9.60 4.25
N LEU A 56 17.38 -8.44 3.60
CA LEU A 56 18.33 -7.34 3.79
C LEU A 56 18.02 -6.46 5.00
N LYS A 57 16.73 -6.30 5.31
CA LYS A 57 16.20 -5.44 6.37
C LYS A 57 15.01 -6.14 7.05
N PRO A 58 15.28 -7.09 7.97
CA PRO A 58 14.24 -7.92 8.58
C PRO A 58 13.17 -7.12 9.33
N LEU A 59 13.56 -5.99 9.93
CA LEU A 59 12.68 -5.14 10.73
C LEU A 59 11.85 -4.16 9.91
N TYR A 60 12.22 -3.88 8.67
CA TYR A 60 11.60 -2.79 7.90
C TYR A 60 10.10 -2.99 7.67
N LEU A 61 9.68 -4.22 7.34
CA LEU A 61 8.26 -4.52 7.18
C LEU A 61 7.50 -4.46 8.51
N MET A 62 8.16 -4.79 9.62
CA MET A 62 7.58 -4.72 10.97
C MET A 62 7.42 -3.27 11.42
N GLU A 63 8.42 -2.42 11.21
CA GLU A 63 8.34 -0.98 11.49
C GLU A 63 7.20 -0.30 10.72
N LEU A 64 6.98 -0.71 9.47
CA LEU A 64 5.86 -0.21 8.66
C LEU A 64 4.50 -0.70 9.20
N ALA A 65 4.44 -1.90 9.78
CA ALA A 65 3.25 -2.39 10.47
C ALA A 65 2.97 -1.56 11.74
N ASP A 66 4.00 -1.25 12.53
CA ASP A 66 3.86 -0.40 13.73
C ASP A 66 3.38 1.02 13.39
N VAL A 67 3.82 1.57 12.25
CA VAL A 67 3.31 2.86 11.75
C VAL A 67 1.83 2.74 11.35
N ALA A 68 1.44 1.66 10.68
CA ALA A 68 0.06 1.44 10.28
C ALA A 68 -0.86 1.26 11.51
N GLU A 69 -0.41 0.55 12.53
CA GLU A 69 -1.16 0.35 13.77
C GLU A 69 -1.36 1.67 14.52
N ARG A 70 -0.29 2.46 14.71
CA ARG A 70 -0.40 3.78 15.34
C ARG A 70 -1.32 4.74 14.58
N PHE A 71 -1.34 4.66 13.25
CA PHE A 71 -2.29 5.43 12.44
C PHE A 71 -3.72 4.98 12.71
N ARG A 72 -3.97 3.67 12.71
CA ARG A 72 -5.27 3.06 12.94
C ARG A 72 -5.83 3.33 14.33
N GLU A 73 -4.99 3.39 15.35
CA GLU A 73 -5.43 3.72 16.71
C GLU A 73 -5.80 5.20 16.86
N LYS A 74 -5.10 6.06 16.12
CA LYS A 74 -5.27 7.51 16.18
C LYS A 74 -6.48 8.02 15.38
N PHE A 75 -6.73 7.42 14.23
CA PHE A 75 -7.75 7.84 13.27
C PHE A 75 -8.73 6.72 13.02
#